data_AF-A0A3A5MHF0-F1
#
_entry.id   AF-A0A3A5MHF0-F1
#
_cell.length_a   1.000
_cell.length_b   1.000
_cell.length_c   1.000
_cell.angle_alpha   90.00
_cell.angle_beta   90.00
_cell.angle_gamma   90.00
#
_symmetry.space_group_name_H-M   'P 1'
#
loop_
_entity.id
_entity.type
_entity.pdbx_description
1 polymer ?
#
loop_
_entity_poly.entity_id
_entity_poly.type
_entity_poly.pdbx_seq_one_letter_code
_entity_poly.pdbx_strand_id
1 'polypeptide(L)'
;MRHHSTLRRTLTAVCATTIFTLGLAGCAATSTESDSGAESEPTATAETATPLYEYLAVTYPTYDDDEARANHDDYQAALTTCMTEQGFSYVPEEYASYSGSTADTDDAPFEDRNTEAWVAEYGYGLTQVQEEYVPDETATVDPNNDYVDSLDGEQSGAYYAALYGEYTAEATTWEAQGCQGVADHAVSGEFDALLELHSPILSAAEALSASFPQTPELVALDAEWAACMSTAGYTTFSTQPAPYSAIFDESQALYLTATGMTEDARLELQGREIPLALADFRCSDEVDYLTRSITVQAALEDQFVIDNEAELDALVADFTALA
;
A
#
# COMPACT_ATOMS: atom_id res chain seq x y z
N MET A 1 -39.63 24.70 77.72
CA MET A 1 -39.93 25.93 78.50
C MET A 1 -39.87 27.11 77.55
N ARG A 2 -40.91 27.97 77.61
CA ARG A 2 -41.08 29.31 77.00
C ARG A 2 -41.05 29.36 75.45
N HIS A 3 -42.20 29.37 74.77
CA HIS A 3 -43.17 30.46 74.55
C HIS A 3 -42.72 31.61 73.61
N HIS A 4 -43.59 31.81 72.61
CA HIS A 4 -43.90 33.00 71.81
C HIS A 4 -43.31 33.04 70.39
N SER A 5 -44.05 32.67 69.35
CA SER A 5 -45.26 33.30 68.75
C SER A 5 -44.96 34.68 68.16
N THR A 6 -44.79 34.76 66.84
CA THR A 6 -45.79 35.21 65.83
C THR A 6 -45.62 36.65 65.40
N LEU A 7 -45.37 36.87 64.11
CA LEU A 7 -46.10 37.89 63.36
C LEU A 7 -46.19 37.47 61.88
N ARG A 8 -47.39 37.02 61.52
CA ARG A 8 -47.94 36.89 60.17
C ARG A 8 -48.47 38.25 59.72
N ARG A 9 -48.34 38.56 58.43
CA ARG A 9 -49.35 39.28 57.61
C ARG A 9 -49.10 38.92 56.14
N THR A 10 -49.86 37.96 55.59
CA THR A 10 -51.07 38.10 54.73
C THR A 10 -50.71 38.19 53.24
N LEU A 11 -50.86 37.08 52.51
CA LEU A 11 -51.91 36.77 51.49
C LEU A 11 -51.73 37.60 50.20
N THR A 12 -51.57 36.99 49.02
CA THR A 12 -52.66 36.30 48.30
C THR A 12 -52.10 35.32 47.27
N ALA A 13 -52.76 34.15 47.16
CA ALA A 13 -52.51 33.13 46.15
C ALA A 13 -53.52 33.26 44.99
N VAL A 14 -53.10 33.00 43.75
CA VAL A 14 -53.94 32.40 42.70
C VAL A 14 -53.04 31.50 41.82
N CYS A 15 -53.41 30.22 41.76
CA CYS A 15 -52.87 29.20 40.87
C CYS A 15 -53.41 29.36 39.44
N ALA A 16 -52.61 29.02 38.42
CA ALA A 16 -53.09 28.38 37.20
C ALA A 16 -51.96 27.61 36.50
N THR A 17 -52.14 26.30 36.44
CA THR A 17 -51.38 25.26 35.72
C THR A 17 -51.71 25.21 34.22
N THR A 18 -50.71 25.02 33.35
CA THR A 18 -50.82 24.30 32.05
C THR A 18 -49.41 23.99 31.50
N ILE A 19 -48.96 22.72 31.47
CA ILE A 19 -48.88 21.75 30.35
C ILE A 19 -47.66 21.94 29.39
N PHE A 20 -46.70 21.00 29.53
CA PHE A 20 -46.00 20.18 28.52
C PHE A 20 -45.56 20.80 27.18
N THR A 21 -44.24 20.75 26.90
CA THR A 21 -43.65 20.20 25.64
C THR A 21 -42.12 20.09 25.70
N LEU A 22 -41.60 18.91 25.33
CA LEU A 22 -40.23 18.67 24.87
C LEU A 22 -40.06 19.30 23.46
N GLY A 23 -38.87 19.82 23.17
CA GLY A 23 -38.45 20.18 21.82
C GLY A 23 -36.94 20.40 21.75
N LEU A 24 -36.20 19.36 21.34
CA LEU A 24 -34.89 19.52 20.71
C LEU A 24 -35.10 20.03 19.28
N ALA A 25 -34.46 21.15 18.92
CA ALA A 25 -34.17 21.56 17.56
C ALA A 25 -33.04 22.60 17.59
N GLY A 26 -32.09 22.49 16.67
CA GLY A 26 -30.85 23.26 16.62
C GLY A 26 -30.93 24.61 15.92
N CYS A 27 -29.75 25.22 15.81
CA CYS A 27 -29.32 26.25 14.84
C CYS A 27 -27.78 26.28 14.96
N ALA A 28 -27.03 25.85 13.95
CA ALA A 28 -26.58 26.69 12.83
C ALA A 28 -25.84 27.96 13.30
N ALA A 29 -24.51 27.92 13.30
CA ALA A 29 -23.67 29.11 13.35
C ALA A 29 -22.78 29.14 12.11
N THR A 30 -22.95 30.21 11.36
CA THR A 30 -22.31 30.56 10.09
C THR A 30 -20.81 30.80 10.25
N SER A 31 -20.12 30.45 9.16
CA SER A 31 -18.74 30.69 8.78
C SER A 31 -18.09 31.98 9.29
N THR A 32 -16.85 31.84 9.75
CA THR A 32 -15.81 32.87 9.68
C THR A 32 -14.55 32.19 9.17
N GLU A 33 -14.04 32.67 8.04
CA GLU A 33 -12.75 32.27 7.48
C GLU A 33 -11.61 32.60 8.45
N SER A 34 -10.72 31.63 8.71
CA SER A 34 -9.30 31.83 8.98
C SER A 34 -8.57 30.49 8.85
N ASP A 35 -7.90 30.37 7.71
CA ASP A 35 -6.48 30.01 7.57
C ASP A 35 -5.97 28.68 8.16
N SER A 36 -5.75 27.75 7.20
CA SER A 36 -4.70 26.75 7.04
C SER A 36 -3.93 26.22 8.26
N GLY A 37 -3.93 24.89 8.38
CA GLY A 37 -3.06 24.13 9.29
C GLY A 37 -3.76 22.94 9.94
N ALA A 38 -4.60 22.21 9.20
CA ALA A 38 -4.90 20.84 9.57
C ALA A 38 -3.95 19.97 8.74
N GLU A 39 -2.96 19.39 9.41
CA GLU A 39 -2.24 18.23 8.88
C GLU A 39 -3.30 17.22 8.48
N SER A 40 -3.40 16.95 7.18
CA SER A 40 -4.22 15.89 6.65
C SER A 40 -3.63 14.58 7.18
N GLU A 41 -4.27 13.98 8.17
CA GLU A 41 -4.04 12.56 8.43
C GLU A 41 -4.36 11.79 7.13
N PRO A 42 -3.54 10.80 6.75
CA PRO A 42 -3.79 10.04 5.53
C PRO A 42 -5.16 9.36 5.67
N THR A 43 -6.08 9.71 4.78
CA THR A 43 -7.36 9.02 4.67
C THR A 43 -7.06 7.56 4.38
N ALA A 44 -7.35 6.69 5.34
CA ALA A 44 -7.27 5.24 5.18
C ALA A 44 -7.92 4.84 3.85
N THR A 45 -7.15 4.25 2.93
CA THR A 45 -7.72 3.64 1.73
C THR A 45 -8.54 2.43 2.13
N ALA A 46 -9.46 2.01 1.27
CA ALA A 46 -10.31 0.83 1.45
C ALA A 46 -9.58 -0.43 1.93
N GLU A 47 -8.32 -0.62 1.52
CA GLU A 47 -7.48 -1.76 1.91
C GLU A 47 -6.91 -1.65 3.33
N THR A 48 -6.79 -0.44 3.88
CA THR A 48 -6.24 -0.18 5.22
C THR A 48 -7.29 -0.22 6.34
N ALA A 49 -8.54 -0.53 6.00
CA ALA A 49 -9.69 -0.44 6.90
C ALA A 49 -10.23 -1.80 7.36
N THR A 50 -9.44 -2.88 7.26
CA THR A 50 -9.88 -4.24 7.64
C THR A 50 -9.19 -4.73 8.92
N PRO A 51 -9.86 -5.56 9.76
CA PRO A 51 -9.35 -5.93 11.08
C PRO A 51 -7.99 -6.64 11.09
N LEU A 52 -7.69 -7.45 10.08
CA LEU A 52 -6.40 -8.16 10.00
C LEU A 52 -5.27 -7.22 9.55
N TYR A 53 -5.58 -6.23 8.70
CA TYR A 53 -4.60 -5.26 8.22
C TYR A 53 -3.93 -4.50 9.38
N GLU A 54 -4.69 -4.14 10.42
CA GLU A 54 -4.16 -3.45 11.59
C GLU A 54 -3.01 -4.22 12.28
N TYR A 55 -3.07 -5.56 12.29
CA TYR A 55 -2.00 -6.39 12.86
C TYR A 55 -0.83 -6.60 11.91
N LEU A 56 -1.10 -6.73 10.60
CA LEU A 56 -0.06 -7.02 9.61
C LEU A 56 0.72 -5.77 9.18
N ALA A 57 0.19 -4.57 9.41
CA ALA A 57 0.84 -3.32 9.04
C ALA A 57 2.31 -3.21 9.52
N VAL A 58 2.62 -3.76 10.71
CA VAL A 58 3.98 -3.77 11.28
C VAL A 58 5.01 -4.61 10.49
N THR A 59 4.53 -5.50 9.61
CA THR A 59 5.39 -6.32 8.74
C THR A 59 5.72 -5.60 7.43
N TYR A 60 5.16 -4.41 7.21
CA TYR A 60 5.44 -3.56 6.06
C TYR A 60 6.12 -2.28 6.57
N PRO A 61 7.45 -2.17 6.46
CA PRO A 61 8.14 -0.97 6.89
C PRO A 61 7.60 0.23 6.10
N THR A 62 7.14 1.25 6.81
CA THR A 62 6.74 2.52 6.19
C THR A 62 7.98 3.23 5.69
N TYR A 63 7.93 3.76 4.46
CA TYR A 63 9.07 4.51 3.93
C TYR A 63 9.31 5.78 4.76
N ASP A 64 10.49 5.88 5.34
CA ASP A 64 11.02 7.07 5.99
C ASP A 64 12.41 7.37 5.39
N ASP A 65 12.62 8.59 4.90
CA ASP A 65 13.87 8.95 4.20
C ASP A 65 15.09 8.97 5.13
N ASP A 66 14.89 9.34 6.40
CA ASP A 66 15.97 9.36 7.39
C ASP A 66 16.37 7.93 7.76
N GLU A 67 15.39 7.03 7.98
CA GLU A 67 15.61 5.61 8.22
C GLU A 67 16.24 4.92 7.00
N ALA A 68 15.72 5.19 5.79
CA ALA A 68 16.26 4.63 4.56
C ALA A 68 17.72 5.05 4.33
N ARG A 69 18.06 6.31 4.60
CA ARG A 69 19.44 6.80 4.56
C ARG A 69 20.32 6.13 5.62
N ALA A 70 19.83 5.96 6.85
CA ALA A 70 20.57 5.27 7.90
C ALA A 70 20.86 3.80 7.55
N ASN A 71 19.84 3.09 7.07
CA ASN A 71 19.96 1.71 6.60
C ASN A 71 20.94 1.58 5.43
N HIS A 72 20.93 2.53 4.49
CA HIS A 72 21.91 2.60 3.40
C HIS A 72 23.34 2.79 3.94
N ASP A 73 23.54 3.72 4.88
CA ASP A 73 24.86 3.98 5.45
C ASP A 73 25.40 2.75 6.21
N ASP A 74 24.55 2.07 7.00
CA ASP A 74 24.92 0.86 7.73
C ASP A 74 25.24 -0.30 6.78
N TYR A 75 24.43 -0.47 5.72
CA TYR A 75 24.69 -1.44 4.65
C TYR A 75 26.05 -1.19 3.98
N GLN A 76 26.31 0.04 3.53
CA GLN A 76 27.56 0.40 2.86
C GLN A 76 28.78 0.24 3.77
N ALA A 77 28.63 0.53 5.07
CA ALA A 77 29.68 0.33 6.07
C ALA A 77 29.99 -1.15 6.30
N ALA A 78 28.97 -2.00 6.40
CA ALA A 78 29.12 -3.45 6.51
C ALA A 78 29.78 -4.05 5.26
N LEU A 79 29.33 -3.63 4.08
CA LEU A 79 29.87 -4.05 2.78
C LEU A 79 31.34 -3.69 2.64
N THR A 80 31.69 -2.44 2.97
CA THR A 80 33.08 -1.95 2.94
C THR A 80 33.99 -2.73 3.89
N THR A 81 33.49 -3.01 5.10
CA THR A 81 34.23 -3.78 6.11
C THR A 81 34.51 -5.19 5.59
N CYS A 82 33.49 -5.89 5.08
CA CYS A 82 33.65 -7.22 4.53
C CYS A 82 34.63 -7.25 3.34
N MET A 83 34.49 -6.32 2.39
CA MET A 83 35.39 -6.26 1.23
C MET A 83 36.85 -6.01 1.64
N THR A 84 37.05 -5.16 2.65
CA THR A 84 38.38 -4.89 3.22
C THR A 84 38.97 -6.16 3.87
N GLU A 85 38.16 -6.93 4.60
CA GLU A 85 38.58 -8.20 5.20
C GLU A 85 38.92 -9.27 4.15
N GLN A 86 38.22 -9.25 3.01
CA GLN A 86 38.52 -10.09 1.84
C GLN A 86 39.77 -9.60 1.06
N GLY A 87 40.35 -8.46 1.46
CA GLY A 87 41.57 -7.91 0.88
C GLY A 87 41.36 -6.99 -0.32
N PHE A 88 40.13 -6.54 -0.56
CA PHE A 88 39.77 -5.63 -1.64
C PHE A 88 39.50 -4.21 -1.13
N SER A 89 39.85 -3.21 -1.94
CA SER A 89 39.39 -1.84 -1.70
C SER A 89 37.94 -1.73 -2.17
N TYR A 90 37.09 -1.09 -1.38
CA TYR A 90 35.71 -0.78 -1.75
C TYR A 90 35.40 0.67 -1.35
N VAL A 91 34.75 1.39 -2.25
CA VAL A 91 34.27 2.76 -2.08
C VAL A 91 32.75 2.68 -1.92
N PRO A 92 32.21 3.11 -0.75
CA PRO A 92 30.77 3.22 -0.52
C PRO A 92 30.05 4.00 -1.61
N GLU A 93 28.88 3.52 -1.99
CA GLU A 93 27.96 4.26 -2.86
C GLU A 93 27.26 5.39 -2.08
N GLU A 94 27.04 6.52 -2.73
CA GLU A 94 26.28 7.63 -2.13
C GLU A 94 24.79 7.28 -2.08
N TYR A 95 24.13 7.67 -0.98
CA TYR A 95 22.67 7.55 -0.89
C TYR A 95 22.03 8.47 -1.93
N ALA A 96 21.54 7.89 -3.01
CA ALA A 96 20.63 8.58 -3.91
C ALA A 96 19.25 8.59 -3.25
N SER A 97 18.93 9.68 -2.54
CA SER A 97 17.59 9.86 -2.00
C SER A 97 16.58 9.65 -3.11
N TYR A 98 15.49 8.96 -2.81
CA TYR A 98 14.33 8.90 -3.69
C TYR A 98 13.62 10.26 -3.71
N SER A 99 14.31 11.31 -4.18
CA SER A 99 13.71 12.61 -4.45
C SER A 99 13.22 12.61 -5.89
N GLY A 100 12.14 11.88 -6.13
CA GLY A 100 11.21 12.08 -7.25
C GLY A 100 11.83 12.14 -8.65
N SER A 101 12.19 10.98 -9.21
CA SER A 101 11.97 10.73 -10.63
C SER A 101 10.65 9.99 -10.81
N THR A 102 9.58 10.60 -10.33
CA THR A 102 8.28 10.48 -10.98
C THR A 102 8.25 11.63 -11.96
N ALA A 103 8.71 11.39 -13.19
CA ALA A 103 8.39 12.27 -14.29
C ALA A 103 6.86 12.44 -14.32
N ASP A 104 6.40 13.63 -13.93
CA ASP A 104 5.14 14.32 -14.25
C ASP A 104 3.95 13.49 -14.80
N THR A 105 3.62 12.34 -14.20
CA THR A 105 2.38 11.61 -14.49
C THR A 105 1.39 11.59 -13.33
N ASP A 106 1.73 12.19 -12.19
CA ASP A 106 0.98 12.14 -10.92
C ASP A 106 0.29 13.47 -10.53
N ASP A 107 -0.09 14.32 -11.50
CA ASP A 107 -0.79 15.58 -11.20
C ASP A 107 -2.24 15.40 -10.69
N ALA A 108 -2.76 14.16 -10.66
CA ALA A 108 -4.05 13.84 -10.06
C ALA A 108 -3.85 13.05 -8.76
N PRO A 109 -4.21 13.59 -7.58
CA PRO A 109 -4.23 12.81 -6.34
C PRO A 109 -5.06 11.53 -6.53
N PHE A 110 -4.71 10.45 -5.83
CA PHE A 110 -5.36 9.13 -5.95
C PHE A 110 -6.91 9.21 -5.87
N GLU A 111 -7.43 10.14 -5.07
CA GLU A 111 -8.87 10.41 -4.94
C GLU A 111 -9.52 10.87 -6.26
N ASP A 112 -8.79 11.64 -7.09
CA ASP A 112 -9.27 12.12 -8.39
C ASP A 112 -9.29 10.99 -9.44
N ARG A 113 -8.50 9.92 -9.24
CA ARG A 113 -8.44 8.73 -10.12
C ARG A 113 -9.68 7.84 -9.99
N ASN A 114 -10.44 7.96 -8.90
CA ASN A 114 -11.66 7.19 -8.68
C ASN A 114 -12.94 7.97 -9.02
N THR A 115 -12.87 8.82 -10.05
CA THR A 115 -14.01 9.59 -10.55
C THR A 115 -14.42 9.11 -11.93
N GLU A 116 -15.72 9.20 -12.24
CA GLU A 116 -16.21 8.88 -13.59
C GLU A 116 -15.54 9.75 -14.66
N ALA A 117 -15.22 11.00 -14.33
CA ALA A 117 -14.51 11.92 -15.22
C ALA A 117 -13.11 11.41 -15.57
N TRP A 118 -12.35 10.96 -14.56
CA TRP A 118 -11.03 10.39 -14.78
C TRP A 118 -11.08 9.09 -15.58
N VAL A 119 -12.00 8.17 -15.24
CA VAL A 119 -12.17 6.92 -15.98
C VAL A 119 -12.59 7.16 -17.42
N ALA A 120 -13.41 8.18 -17.68
CA ALA A 120 -13.82 8.56 -19.03
C ALA A 120 -12.65 9.12 -19.87
N GLU A 121 -11.64 9.70 -19.24
CA GLU A 121 -10.47 10.27 -19.91
C GLU A 121 -9.33 9.23 -20.06
N TYR A 122 -9.09 8.45 -19.01
CA TYR A 122 -7.87 7.63 -18.88
C TYR A 122 -8.12 6.12 -18.84
N GLY A 123 -9.38 5.66 -18.77
CA GLY A 123 -9.71 4.24 -18.67
C GLY A 123 -9.24 3.64 -17.34
N TYR A 124 -8.45 2.57 -17.39
CA TYR A 124 -7.74 2.02 -16.23
C TYR A 124 -6.37 2.68 -16.01
N GLY A 125 -5.93 3.54 -16.94
CA GLY A 125 -4.63 4.21 -16.89
C GLY A 125 -3.46 3.35 -17.39
N LEU A 126 -3.72 2.19 -17.98
CA LEU A 126 -2.68 1.21 -18.34
C LEU A 126 -1.93 1.53 -19.64
N THR A 127 -2.53 2.37 -20.46
CA THR A 127 -2.06 2.70 -21.83
C THR A 127 -1.67 4.16 -21.97
N GLN A 128 -1.50 4.85 -20.85
CA GLN A 128 -0.92 6.18 -20.84
C GLN A 128 0.50 6.11 -21.38
N VAL A 129 0.90 7.14 -22.12
CA VAL A 129 2.28 7.25 -22.56
C VAL A 129 3.08 7.42 -21.27
N GLN A 130 3.74 6.36 -20.81
CA GLN A 130 4.93 6.55 -19.99
C GLN A 130 5.81 7.46 -20.83
N GLU A 131 5.98 8.70 -20.37
CA GLU A 131 6.95 9.60 -20.93
C GLU A 131 8.22 8.77 -21.15
N GLU A 132 8.67 8.73 -22.41
CA GLU A 132 9.74 7.87 -22.88
C GLU A 132 10.80 7.80 -21.78
N TYR A 133 11.03 6.61 -21.21
CA TYR A 133 12.13 6.40 -20.27
C TYR A 133 13.38 6.84 -21.02
N VAL A 134 13.76 8.10 -20.82
CA VAL A 134 15.05 8.62 -21.23
C VAL A 134 15.97 7.94 -20.22
N PRO A 135 16.77 6.95 -20.64
CA PRO A 135 17.75 6.38 -19.74
C PRO A 135 18.55 7.56 -19.23
N ASP A 136 18.54 7.76 -17.91
CA ASP A 136 19.29 8.84 -17.33
C ASP A 136 20.75 8.66 -17.74
N GLU A 137 21.23 9.49 -18.67
CA GLU A 137 22.62 9.45 -19.11
C GLU A 137 23.57 9.91 -17.98
N THR A 138 23.04 10.27 -16.81
CA THR A 138 23.80 10.45 -15.58
C THR A 138 23.90 9.20 -14.71
N ALA A 139 23.46 8.02 -15.20
CA ALA A 139 23.61 6.71 -14.55
C ALA A 139 24.86 6.68 -13.68
N THR A 140 24.64 6.64 -12.36
CA THR A 140 25.68 6.81 -11.35
C THR A 140 26.85 5.91 -11.70
N VAL A 141 28.00 6.51 -12.00
CA VAL A 141 29.22 5.77 -12.30
C VAL A 141 29.59 5.01 -11.02
N ASP A 142 29.62 3.68 -11.07
CA ASP A 142 30.07 2.86 -9.93
C ASP A 142 31.47 3.34 -9.52
N PRO A 143 31.63 3.85 -8.27
CA PRO A 143 32.89 4.43 -7.80
C PRO A 143 34.02 3.40 -7.70
N ASN A 144 33.71 2.10 -7.79
CA ASN A 144 34.66 1.00 -7.72
C ASN A 144 35.21 0.58 -9.09
N ASN A 145 34.60 1.02 -10.20
CA ASN A 145 35.00 0.60 -11.56
C ASN A 145 36.50 0.83 -11.83
N ASP A 146 37.02 2.01 -11.52
CA ASP A 146 38.44 2.34 -11.73
C ASP A 146 39.38 1.38 -10.96
N TYR A 147 38.97 0.95 -9.77
CA TYR A 147 39.74 -0.03 -8.99
C TYR A 147 39.66 -1.41 -9.61
N VAL A 148 38.47 -1.88 -9.98
CA VAL A 148 38.27 -3.20 -10.60
C VAL A 148 38.99 -3.31 -11.94
N ASP A 149 38.95 -2.27 -12.77
CA ASP A 149 39.65 -2.20 -14.06
C ASP A 149 41.18 -2.21 -13.90
N SER A 150 41.69 -1.85 -12.73
CA SER A 150 43.12 -1.93 -12.41
C SER A 150 43.60 -3.34 -12.05
N LEU A 151 42.67 -4.26 -11.76
CA LEU A 151 42.93 -5.65 -11.41
C LEU A 151 43.12 -6.51 -12.67
N ASP A 152 43.89 -7.60 -12.57
CA ASP A 152 43.90 -8.61 -13.63
C ASP A 152 42.61 -9.46 -13.62
N GLY A 153 42.41 -10.29 -14.65
CA GLY A 153 41.18 -11.07 -14.78
C GLY A 153 40.93 -12.09 -13.66
N GLU A 154 41.98 -12.60 -13.01
CA GLU A 154 41.84 -13.50 -11.84
C GLU A 154 41.44 -12.69 -10.61
N GLN A 155 42.07 -11.53 -10.41
CA GLN A 155 41.80 -10.63 -9.30
C GLN A 155 40.42 -9.95 -9.39
N SER A 156 39.99 -9.53 -10.58
CA SER A 156 38.65 -9.00 -10.83
C SER A 156 37.58 -10.06 -10.61
N GLY A 157 37.82 -11.31 -11.05
CA GLY A 157 36.94 -12.43 -10.74
C GLY A 157 36.81 -12.69 -9.24
N ALA A 158 37.93 -12.64 -8.51
CA ALA A 158 37.94 -12.79 -7.05
C ALA A 158 37.24 -11.62 -6.33
N TYR A 159 37.37 -10.38 -6.85
CA TYR A 159 36.66 -9.21 -6.33
C TYR A 159 35.14 -9.41 -6.40
N TYR A 160 34.61 -9.80 -7.56
CA TYR A 160 33.17 -10.03 -7.72
C TYR A 160 32.67 -11.25 -6.96
N ALA A 161 33.47 -12.31 -6.86
CA ALA A 161 33.14 -13.46 -6.02
C ALA A 161 33.09 -13.09 -4.53
N ALA A 162 33.95 -12.19 -4.06
CA ALA A 162 33.88 -11.66 -2.70
C ALA A 162 32.65 -10.76 -2.50
N LEU A 163 32.34 -9.91 -3.48
CA LEU A 163 31.23 -8.97 -3.41
C LEU A 163 29.87 -9.68 -3.42
N TYR A 164 29.63 -10.56 -4.40
CA TYR A 164 28.33 -11.16 -4.67
C TYR A 164 28.22 -12.65 -4.27
N GLY A 165 29.32 -13.25 -3.82
CA GLY A 165 29.38 -14.69 -3.60
C GLY A 165 29.49 -15.48 -4.91
N GLU A 166 29.46 -16.81 -4.79
CA GLU A 166 29.37 -17.68 -5.95
C GLU A 166 27.89 -17.97 -6.25
N TYR A 167 27.41 -17.57 -7.44
CA TYR A 167 26.05 -17.87 -7.88
C TYR A 167 25.91 -19.39 -8.13
N THR A 168 25.51 -20.11 -7.10
CA THR A 168 25.21 -21.53 -7.17
C THR A 168 23.76 -21.75 -6.76
N ALA A 169 23.12 -22.79 -7.29
CA ALA A 169 21.77 -23.16 -6.86
C ALA A 169 21.69 -23.56 -5.38
N GLU A 170 22.84 -23.69 -4.71
CA GLU A 170 22.99 -24.07 -3.30
C GLU A 170 23.26 -22.87 -2.38
N ALA A 171 23.56 -21.68 -2.93
CA ALA A 171 23.81 -20.44 -2.20
C ALA A 171 22.49 -19.81 -1.70
N THR A 172 21.90 -20.46 -0.70
CA THR A 172 20.59 -20.08 -0.13
C THR A 172 20.69 -19.32 1.19
N THR A 173 21.90 -19.22 1.77
CA THR A 173 22.14 -18.44 2.99
C THR A 173 22.79 -17.11 2.66
N TRP A 174 22.61 -16.11 3.52
CA TRP A 174 23.19 -14.78 3.32
C TRP A 174 24.72 -14.82 3.33
N GLU A 175 25.35 -15.74 4.06
CA GLU A 175 26.81 -15.94 4.05
C GLU A 175 27.33 -16.39 2.68
N ALA A 176 26.52 -17.13 1.92
CA ALA A 176 26.89 -17.62 0.60
C ALA A 176 26.78 -16.55 -0.50
N GLN A 177 26.16 -15.41 -0.19
CA GLN A 177 25.91 -14.29 -1.10
C GLN A 177 27.01 -13.21 -1.02
N GLY A 178 28.19 -13.58 -0.50
CA GLY A 178 29.34 -12.69 -0.40
C GLY A 178 29.13 -11.54 0.57
N CYS A 179 29.90 -10.47 0.38
CA CYS A 179 29.84 -9.30 1.22
C CYS A 179 28.51 -8.54 1.10
N GLN A 180 27.81 -8.65 -0.02
CA GLN A 180 26.46 -8.12 -0.18
C GLN A 180 25.49 -8.79 0.81
N GLY A 181 25.44 -10.13 0.84
CA GLY A 181 24.58 -10.85 1.76
C GLY A 181 24.92 -10.62 3.24
N VAL A 182 26.21 -10.42 3.57
CA VAL A 182 26.62 -10.01 4.92
C VAL A 182 26.08 -8.63 5.28
N ALA A 183 26.15 -7.67 4.36
CA ALA A 183 25.64 -6.32 4.57
C ALA A 183 24.10 -6.30 4.66
N ASP A 184 23.42 -7.03 3.77
CA ASP A 184 21.95 -7.21 3.81
C ASP A 184 21.52 -7.81 5.14
N HIS A 185 22.19 -8.88 5.60
CA HIS A 185 21.88 -9.51 6.88
C HIS A 185 22.16 -8.59 8.08
N ALA A 186 23.15 -7.71 7.99
CA ALA A 186 23.46 -6.77 9.07
C ALA A 186 22.34 -5.73 9.29
N VAL A 187 21.63 -5.35 8.22
CA VAL A 187 20.56 -4.35 8.28
C VAL A 187 19.18 -5.00 8.43
N SER A 188 18.91 -6.06 7.68
CA SER A 188 17.58 -6.68 7.61
C SER A 188 17.47 -8.00 8.37
N GLY A 189 18.56 -8.55 8.89
CA GLY A 189 18.59 -9.91 9.43
C GLY A 189 17.70 -10.14 10.65
N GLU A 190 17.53 -9.14 11.51
CA GLU A 190 16.58 -9.23 12.64
C GLU A 190 15.13 -9.19 12.15
N PHE A 191 14.82 -8.34 11.18
CA PHE A 191 13.51 -8.27 10.53
C PHE A 191 13.16 -9.61 9.85
N ASP A 192 14.08 -10.17 9.06
CA ASP A 192 13.93 -11.48 8.40
C ASP A 192 13.73 -12.60 9.42
N ALA A 193 14.45 -12.56 10.54
CA ALA A 193 14.28 -13.54 11.61
C ALA A 193 12.89 -13.47 12.26
N LEU A 194 12.32 -12.27 12.41
CA LEU A 194 10.95 -12.09 12.89
C LEU A 194 9.92 -12.58 11.87
N LEU A 195 10.12 -12.32 10.57
CA LEU A 195 9.27 -12.87 9.51
C LEU A 195 9.26 -14.40 9.54
N GLU A 196 10.42 -15.03 9.69
CA GLU A 196 10.52 -16.49 9.78
C GLU A 196 9.88 -17.03 11.07
N LEU A 197 10.11 -16.38 12.21
CA LEU A 197 9.51 -16.72 13.51
C LEU A 197 7.98 -16.73 13.43
N HIS A 198 7.40 -15.73 12.77
CA HIS A 198 5.96 -15.54 12.62
C HIS A 198 5.40 -16.12 11.31
N SER A 199 6.20 -16.86 10.54
CA SER A 199 5.78 -17.47 9.27
C SER A 199 4.49 -18.30 9.36
N PRO A 200 4.15 -19.01 10.47
CA PRO A 200 2.89 -19.75 10.53
C PRO A 200 1.66 -18.84 10.49
N ILE A 201 1.66 -17.71 11.20
CA ILE A 201 0.52 -16.78 11.21
C ILE A 201 0.45 -15.98 9.92
N LEU A 202 1.60 -15.57 9.38
CA LEU A 202 1.69 -14.89 8.08
C LEU A 202 1.17 -15.78 6.93
N SER A 203 1.57 -17.06 6.92
CA SER A 203 1.07 -18.04 5.93
C SER A 203 -0.43 -18.29 6.09
N ALA A 204 -0.94 -18.30 7.32
CA ALA A 204 -2.37 -18.47 7.58
C ALA A 204 -3.17 -17.24 7.09
N ALA A 205 -2.65 -16.03 7.29
CA ALA A 205 -3.22 -14.79 6.77
C ALA A 205 -3.23 -14.78 5.23
N GLU A 206 -2.14 -15.19 4.58
CA GLU A 206 -2.09 -15.32 3.12
C GLU A 206 -3.14 -16.32 2.60
N ALA A 207 -3.27 -17.48 3.27
CA ALA A 207 -4.28 -18.48 2.92
C ALA A 207 -5.71 -17.95 3.10
N LEU A 208 -5.97 -17.11 4.12
CA LEU A 208 -7.25 -16.43 4.31
C LEU A 208 -7.53 -15.48 3.13
N SER A 209 -6.57 -14.62 2.78
CA SER A 209 -6.68 -13.68 1.65
C SER A 209 -6.92 -14.41 0.32
N ALA A 210 -6.23 -15.52 0.08
CA ALA A 210 -6.44 -16.37 -1.11
C ALA A 210 -7.83 -17.03 -1.15
N SER A 211 -8.50 -17.17 0.00
CA SER A 211 -9.86 -17.71 0.09
C SER A 211 -10.96 -16.67 -0.15
N PHE A 212 -10.66 -15.37 0.04
CA PHE A 212 -11.62 -14.27 -0.08
C PHE A 212 -12.42 -14.28 -1.41
N PRO A 213 -11.80 -14.48 -2.59
CA PRO A 213 -12.52 -14.54 -3.86
C PRO A 213 -13.57 -15.66 -3.97
N GLN A 214 -13.51 -16.66 -3.08
CA GLN A 214 -14.39 -17.83 -3.08
C GLN A 214 -15.51 -17.72 -2.03
N THR A 215 -15.55 -16.64 -1.26
CA THR A 215 -16.61 -16.41 -0.27
C THR A 215 -17.97 -16.33 -0.97
N PRO A 216 -19.01 -17.02 -0.46
CA PRO A 216 -20.34 -16.99 -1.08
C PRO A 216 -20.90 -15.58 -1.28
N GLU A 217 -20.59 -14.67 -0.36
CA GLU A 217 -21.01 -13.28 -0.37
C GLU A 217 -20.33 -12.48 -1.49
N LEU A 218 -19.01 -12.64 -1.70
CA LEU A 218 -18.32 -11.97 -2.81
C LEU A 218 -18.74 -12.57 -4.16
N VAL A 219 -18.90 -13.90 -4.25
CA VAL A 219 -19.40 -14.56 -5.47
C VAL A 219 -20.81 -14.06 -5.84
N ALA A 220 -21.66 -13.81 -4.85
CA ALA A 220 -22.98 -13.22 -5.09
C ALA A 220 -22.88 -11.76 -5.56
N LEU A 221 -22.00 -10.97 -4.95
CA LEU A 221 -21.73 -9.59 -5.37
C LEU A 221 -21.19 -9.52 -6.81
N ASP A 222 -20.23 -10.38 -7.16
CA ASP A 222 -19.70 -10.52 -8.51
C ASP A 222 -20.79 -10.88 -9.53
N ALA A 223 -21.76 -11.71 -9.14
CA ALA A 223 -22.88 -12.05 -10.02
C ALA A 223 -23.83 -10.85 -10.26
N GLU A 224 -24.04 -9.99 -9.25
CA GLU A 224 -24.80 -8.74 -9.40
C GLU A 224 -24.07 -7.77 -10.33
N TRP A 225 -22.77 -7.54 -10.11
CA TRP A 225 -21.91 -6.72 -10.96
C TRP A 225 -21.87 -7.25 -12.40
N ALA A 226 -21.68 -8.56 -12.60
CA ALA A 226 -21.61 -9.19 -13.92
C ALA A 226 -22.93 -9.08 -14.70
N ALA A 227 -24.09 -9.02 -14.00
CA ALA A 227 -25.37 -8.78 -14.64
C ALA A 227 -25.49 -7.34 -15.19
N CYS A 228 -24.96 -6.35 -14.46
CA CYS A 228 -24.83 -4.98 -14.97
C CYS A 228 -23.88 -4.92 -16.18
N MET A 229 -22.69 -5.53 -16.09
CA MET A 229 -21.72 -5.58 -17.19
C MET A 229 -22.29 -6.25 -18.45
N SER A 230 -23.06 -7.33 -18.27
CA SER A 230 -23.76 -7.99 -19.37
C SER A 230 -24.79 -7.07 -20.03
N THR A 231 -25.49 -6.23 -19.25
CA THR A 231 -26.43 -5.21 -19.78
C THR A 231 -25.69 -4.12 -20.55
N ALA A 232 -24.46 -3.77 -20.13
CA ALA A 232 -23.57 -2.87 -20.83
C ALA A 232 -22.91 -3.49 -22.09
N GLY A 233 -23.11 -4.79 -22.34
CA GLY A 233 -22.62 -5.51 -23.52
C GLY A 233 -21.36 -6.36 -23.27
N TYR A 234 -20.88 -6.45 -22.04
CA TYR A 234 -19.69 -7.20 -21.64
C TYR A 234 -20.07 -8.51 -20.94
N THR A 235 -20.29 -9.57 -21.70
CA THR A 235 -20.80 -10.86 -21.19
C THR A 235 -19.72 -11.88 -20.82
N THR A 236 -18.45 -11.55 -21.01
CA THR A 236 -17.31 -12.48 -20.81
C THR A 236 -16.71 -12.41 -19.41
N PHE A 237 -17.05 -11.39 -18.62
CA PHE A 237 -16.51 -11.18 -17.29
C PHE A 237 -17.49 -11.66 -16.23
N SER A 238 -16.99 -12.41 -15.26
CA SER A 238 -17.77 -12.98 -14.16
C SER A 238 -17.33 -12.50 -12.78
N THR A 239 -16.23 -11.75 -12.69
CA THR A 239 -15.67 -11.20 -11.46
C THR A 239 -15.19 -9.78 -11.73
N GLN A 240 -15.37 -8.87 -10.76
CA GLN A 240 -15.07 -7.46 -10.95
C GLN A 240 -13.60 -7.16 -11.33
N PRO A 241 -12.58 -7.88 -10.82
CA PRO A 241 -11.19 -7.60 -11.23
C PRO A 241 -10.84 -8.00 -12.67
N ALA A 242 -11.66 -8.86 -13.31
CA ALA A 242 -11.30 -9.51 -14.57
C ALA A 242 -11.15 -8.56 -15.79
N PRO A 243 -11.98 -7.51 -15.96
CA PRO A 243 -11.80 -6.50 -17.00
C PRO A 243 -10.43 -5.80 -16.94
N TYR A 244 -10.02 -5.36 -15.75
CA TYR A 244 -8.72 -4.73 -15.54
C TYR A 244 -7.59 -5.68 -15.91
N SER A 245 -7.60 -6.91 -15.37
CA SER A 245 -6.58 -7.93 -15.66
C SER A 245 -6.47 -8.24 -17.16
N ALA A 246 -7.60 -8.31 -17.87
CA ALA A 246 -7.59 -8.58 -19.31
C ALA A 246 -6.88 -7.46 -20.10
N ILE A 247 -7.12 -6.19 -19.76
CA ILE A 247 -6.42 -5.06 -20.39
C ILE A 247 -4.96 -5.01 -19.97
N PHE A 248 -4.66 -5.28 -18.70
CA PHE A 248 -3.29 -5.35 -18.19
C PHE A 248 -2.47 -6.39 -18.94
N ASP A 249 -2.95 -7.62 -19.04
CA ASP A 249 -2.27 -8.71 -19.75
C ASP A 249 -2.04 -8.38 -21.22
N GLU A 250 -3.03 -7.76 -21.87
CA GLU A 250 -2.90 -7.35 -23.27
C GLU A 250 -1.89 -6.21 -23.44
N SER A 251 -1.91 -5.21 -22.56
CA SER A 251 -0.95 -4.11 -22.55
C SER A 251 0.48 -4.65 -22.38
N GLN A 252 0.67 -5.59 -21.45
CA GLN A 252 1.96 -6.19 -21.20
C GLN A 252 2.43 -7.04 -22.39
N ALA A 253 1.53 -7.80 -23.02
CA ALA A 253 1.85 -8.56 -24.22
C ALA A 253 2.31 -7.65 -25.38
N LEU A 254 1.71 -6.47 -25.54
CA LEU A 254 2.12 -5.46 -26.53
C LEU A 254 3.49 -4.87 -26.19
N TYR A 255 3.74 -4.53 -24.92
CA TYR A 255 5.04 -4.04 -24.45
C TYR A 255 6.18 -5.04 -24.69
N LEU A 256 5.93 -6.34 -24.52
CA LEU A 256 6.94 -7.40 -24.70
C LEU A 256 7.23 -7.73 -26.18
N THR A 257 6.56 -7.09 -27.13
CA THR A 257 6.87 -7.27 -28.55
C THR A 257 8.20 -6.63 -28.93
N ALA A 258 8.83 -7.10 -30.02
CA ALA A 258 10.12 -6.56 -30.48
C ALA A 258 10.10 -5.06 -30.83
N THR A 259 8.91 -4.49 -31.08
CA THR A 259 8.70 -3.07 -31.37
C THR A 259 8.25 -2.27 -30.16
N GLY A 260 8.06 -2.92 -29.01
CA GLY A 260 7.28 -2.37 -27.91
C GLY A 260 5.83 -2.09 -28.30
N MET A 261 5.10 -1.43 -27.42
CA MET A 261 3.76 -0.95 -27.72
C MET A 261 3.84 0.23 -28.69
N THR A 262 3.43 0.01 -29.95
CA THR A 262 3.37 1.08 -30.94
C THR A 262 2.21 2.02 -30.62
N GLU A 263 2.30 3.27 -31.10
CA GLU A 263 1.24 4.26 -30.94
C GLU A 263 -0.12 3.77 -31.49
N ASP A 264 -0.13 3.12 -32.66
CA ASP A 264 -1.36 2.57 -33.23
C ASP A 264 -1.96 1.46 -32.35
N ALA A 265 -1.12 0.57 -31.81
CA ALA A 265 -1.58 -0.51 -30.91
C ALA A 265 -2.08 0.05 -29.57
N ARG A 266 -1.42 1.09 -29.05
CA ARG A 266 -1.84 1.83 -27.85
C ARG A 266 -3.22 2.46 -28.05
N LEU A 267 -3.41 3.19 -29.15
CA LEU A 267 -4.70 3.82 -29.47
C LEU A 267 -5.82 2.79 -29.70
N GLU A 268 -5.51 1.65 -30.31
CA GLU A 268 -6.46 0.54 -30.48
C GLU A 268 -6.86 -0.08 -29.13
N LEU A 269 -5.90 -0.28 -28.23
CA LEU A 269 -6.17 -0.79 -26.88
C LEU A 269 -6.97 0.23 -26.06
N GLN A 270 -6.60 1.51 -26.09
CA GLN A 270 -7.35 2.61 -25.45
C GLN A 270 -8.81 2.66 -25.90
N GLY A 271 -9.06 2.49 -27.20
CA GLY A 271 -10.41 2.49 -27.76
C GLY A 271 -11.29 1.37 -27.21
N ARG A 272 -10.71 0.28 -26.69
CA ARG A 272 -11.43 -0.83 -26.03
C ARG A 272 -11.44 -0.68 -24.51
N GLU A 273 -10.32 -0.25 -23.94
CA GLU A 273 -10.12 -0.04 -22.51
C GLU A 273 -11.11 0.99 -21.94
N ILE A 274 -11.17 2.20 -22.51
CA ILE A 274 -11.94 3.31 -21.92
C ILE A 274 -13.44 2.97 -21.80
N PRO A 275 -14.13 2.47 -22.85
CA PRO A 275 -15.53 2.07 -22.71
C PRO A 275 -15.75 0.91 -21.72
N LEU A 276 -14.80 -0.02 -21.64
CA LEU A 276 -14.86 -1.15 -20.70
C LEU A 276 -14.69 -0.67 -19.26
N ALA A 277 -13.69 0.16 -18.99
CA ALA A 277 -13.43 0.76 -17.68
C ALA A 277 -14.60 1.62 -17.21
N LEU A 278 -15.22 2.40 -18.10
CA LEU A 278 -16.39 3.20 -17.76
C LEU A 278 -17.62 2.33 -17.42
N ALA A 279 -17.80 1.20 -18.10
CA ALA A 279 -18.85 0.25 -17.77
C ALA A 279 -18.58 -0.43 -16.41
N ASP A 280 -17.34 -0.88 -16.19
CA ASP A 280 -16.92 -1.47 -14.90
C ASP A 280 -17.12 -0.49 -13.74
N PHE A 281 -16.66 0.74 -13.88
CA PHE A 281 -16.81 1.80 -12.87
C PHE A 281 -18.28 2.01 -12.50
N ARG A 282 -19.16 2.20 -13.49
CA ARG A 282 -20.59 2.42 -13.26
C ARG A 282 -21.27 1.20 -12.66
N CYS A 283 -20.92 0.00 -13.11
CA CYS A 283 -21.49 -1.23 -12.58
C CYS A 283 -21.02 -1.50 -11.15
N SER A 284 -19.77 -1.14 -10.82
CA SER A 284 -19.22 -1.21 -9.47
C SER A 284 -19.91 -0.21 -8.54
N ASP A 285 -20.15 1.02 -8.99
CA ASP A 285 -20.92 2.03 -8.25
C ASP A 285 -22.38 1.59 -8.03
N GLU A 286 -23.05 1.07 -9.06
CA GLU A 286 -24.46 0.64 -8.98
C GLU A 286 -24.71 -0.41 -7.89
N VAL A 287 -23.76 -1.33 -7.71
CA VAL A 287 -23.88 -2.40 -6.71
C VAL A 287 -23.16 -2.09 -5.39
N ASP A 288 -22.56 -0.90 -5.25
CA ASP A 288 -21.71 -0.49 -4.12
C ASP A 288 -20.59 -1.52 -3.85
N TYR A 289 -19.90 -1.91 -4.93
CA TYR A 289 -18.99 -3.06 -4.93
C TYR A 289 -17.89 -2.92 -3.88
N LEU A 290 -17.22 -1.76 -3.83
CA LEU A 290 -16.11 -1.50 -2.92
C LEU A 290 -16.52 -1.62 -1.46
N THR A 291 -17.60 -0.93 -1.05
CA THR A 291 -18.07 -0.97 0.34
C THR A 291 -18.49 -2.39 0.74
N ARG A 292 -19.18 -3.09 -0.16
CA ARG A 292 -19.65 -4.45 0.10
C ARG A 292 -18.50 -5.46 0.12
N SER A 293 -17.50 -5.34 -0.75
CA SER A 293 -16.34 -6.24 -0.76
C SER A 293 -15.51 -6.07 0.52
N ILE A 294 -15.27 -4.83 0.98
CA ILE A 294 -14.63 -4.55 2.28
C ILE A 294 -15.43 -5.16 3.42
N THR A 295 -16.76 -5.03 3.40
CA THR A 295 -17.62 -5.63 4.44
C THR A 295 -17.50 -7.15 4.47
N VAL A 296 -17.44 -7.80 3.31
CA VAL A 296 -17.23 -9.25 3.21
C VAL A 296 -15.85 -9.64 3.71
N GLN A 297 -14.82 -8.87 3.36
CA GLN A 297 -13.44 -9.11 3.80
C GLN A 297 -13.31 -8.95 5.32
N ALA A 298 -13.84 -7.86 5.89
CA ALA A 298 -13.82 -7.62 7.33
C ALA A 298 -14.54 -8.75 8.10
N ALA A 299 -15.68 -9.24 7.60
CA ALA A 299 -16.37 -10.36 8.21
C ALA A 299 -15.59 -11.69 8.13
N LEU A 300 -14.82 -11.90 7.06
CA LEU A 300 -13.92 -13.04 6.92
C LEU A 300 -12.74 -12.94 7.90
N GLU A 301 -12.19 -11.74 8.06
CA GLU A 301 -11.05 -11.44 8.93
C GLU A 301 -11.40 -11.44 10.42
N ASP A 302 -12.60 -11.00 10.81
CA ASP A 302 -13.04 -10.96 12.22
C ASP A 302 -12.83 -12.29 12.94
N GLN A 303 -13.24 -13.40 12.30
CA GLN A 303 -13.09 -14.72 12.88
C GLN A 303 -11.62 -15.15 12.93
N PHE A 304 -10.83 -14.81 11.92
CA PHE A 304 -9.40 -15.10 11.90
C PHE A 304 -8.66 -14.38 13.03
N VAL A 305 -8.95 -13.09 13.22
CA VAL A 305 -8.36 -12.30 14.32
C VAL A 305 -8.75 -12.89 15.67
N ILE A 306 -10.03 -13.24 15.89
CA ILE A 306 -10.48 -13.87 17.14
C ILE A 306 -9.74 -15.21 17.40
N ASP A 307 -9.56 -16.02 16.37
CA ASP A 307 -8.96 -17.36 16.52
C ASP A 307 -7.43 -17.32 16.69
N ASN A 308 -6.78 -16.21 16.32
CA ASN A 308 -5.32 -16.06 16.34
C ASN A 308 -4.84 -14.82 17.12
N GLU A 309 -5.67 -14.27 18.01
CA GLU A 309 -5.41 -13.00 18.72
C GLU A 309 -4.04 -13.02 19.42
N ALA A 310 -3.71 -14.11 20.10
CA ALA A 310 -2.45 -14.23 20.84
C ALA A 310 -1.22 -14.26 19.93
N GLU A 311 -1.30 -14.95 18.79
CA GLU A 311 -0.23 -15.00 17.79
C GLU A 311 -0.06 -13.64 17.09
N LEU A 312 -1.15 -12.95 16.76
CA LEU A 312 -1.14 -11.62 16.15
C LEU A 312 -0.59 -10.56 17.12
N ASP A 313 -0.96 -10.62 18.40
CA ASP A 313 -0.42 -9.75 19.45
C ASP A 313 1.10 -9.95 19.62
N ALA A 314 1.56 -11.20 19.56
CA ALA A 314 2.99 -11.51 19.64
C ALA A 314 3.76 -10.97 18.44
N LEU A 315 3.22 -11.12 17.23
CA LEU A 315 3.76 -10.52 16.01
C LEU A 315 3.92 -9.00 16.17
N VAL A 316 2.85 -8.30 16.54
CA VAL A 316 2.89 -6.85 16.74
C VAL A 316 3.91 -6.45 17.79
N ALA A 317 3.95 -7.14 18.93
CA ALA A 317 4.90 -6.84 19.99
C ALA A 317 6.37 -6.99 19.57
N ASP A 318 6.69 -8.05 18.81
CA ASP A 318 8.05 -8.32 18.37
C ASP A 318 8.52 -7.32 17.30
N PHE A 319 7.70 -7.02 16.29
CA PHE A 319 8.05 -6.03 15.26
C PHE A 319 8.11 -4.61 15.80
N THR A 320 7.24 -4.24 16.74
CA THR A 320 7.30 -2.92 17.39
C THR A 320 8.54 -2.77 18.27
N ALA A 321 9.12 -3.86 18.77
CA ALA A 321 10.35 -3.81 19.55
C ALA A 321 11.62 -3.64 18.69
N LEU A 322 11.50 -3.80 17.36
CA LEU A 322 12.58 -3.58 16.39
C LEU A 322 12.70 -2.09 16.00
N ALA A 323 11.58 -1.35 15.99
CA ALA A 323 11.50 0.08 15.67
C ALA A 323 11.90 0.99 16.85
#